data_AF-A0A146K938-F1
#
_entry.id   AF-A0A146K938-F1
#
_cell.length_a   1.000
_cell.length_b   1.000
_cell.length_c   1.000
_cell.angle_alpha   90.00
_cell.angle_beta   90.00
_cell.angle_gamma   90.00
#
_symmetry.space_group_name_H-M   'P 1'
#
loop_
_entity.id
_entity.type
_entity.pdbx_description
1 polymer ?
#
loop_
_entity_poly.entity_id
_entity_poly.type
_entity_poly.pdbx_seq_one_letter_code
_entity_poly.pdbx_strand_id
1 'polypeptide(L)' 'MPRNHGNLNLAGKVRKQTPKVPQQQKKHKVCGRTALRVQFNKVFVSDQLTINGKHYGPNSFEVRQERGLIAE' A
#
# COMPACT_ATOMS: atom_id res chain seq x y z
N MET A 1 22.80 19.99 -19.24
CA MET A 1 21.81 21.05 -18.97
C MET A 1 21.59 21.13 -17.46
N PRO A 2 21.70 22.30 -16.83
CA PRO A 2 21.37 22.43 -15.41
C PRO A 2 19.90 22.04 -15.22
N ARG A 3 19.62 21.16 -14.25
CA ARG A 3 18.25 20.82 -13.89
C ARG A 3 17.61 22.07 -13.31
N ASN A 4 16.71 22.71 -14.06
CA ASN A 4 15.97 23.86 -13.56
C ASN A 4 15.24 23.48 -12.26
N HIS A 5 15.53 24.21 -11.20
CA HIS A 5 14.85 24.07 -9.92
C HIS A 5 13.42 24.66 -10.01
N GLY A 6 12.59 24.38 -9.00
CA GLY A 6 11.20 24.86 -8.98
C GLY A 6 11.13 26.39 -8.96
N ASN A 7 10.43 26.97 -9.93
CA ASN A 7 10.14 28.41 -10.02
C ASN A 7 8.73 28.70 -9.52
N LEU A 8 8.48 29.89 -8.96
CA LEU A 8 7.17 30.31 -8.44
C LEU A 8 6.05 30.21 -9.50
N ASN A 9 6.38 30.47 -10.77
CA ASN A 9 5.45 30.38 -11.91
C ASN A 9 4.96 28.95 -12.22
N LEU A 10 5.57 27.93 -11.62
CA LEU A 10 5.24 26.51 -11.80
C LEU A 10 4.38 25.94 -10.65
N ALA A 11 3.79 26.81 -9.82
CA ALA A 11 2.94 26.37 -8.71
C ALA A 11 1.76 25.50 -9.20
N GLY A 12 1.59 24.34 -8.58
CA GLY A 12 0.53 23.39 -8.92
C GLY A 12 0.72 22.63 -10.24
N LYS A 13 1.86 22.78 -10.94
CA LYS A 13 2.15 22.08 -12.21
C LYS A 13 1.88 20.58 -12.11
N VAL A 14 2.45 19.92 -11.09
CA VAL A 14 2.37 18.46 -10.95
C VAL A 14 0.92 18.01 -10.69
N ARG A 15 0.19 18.70 -9.82
CA ARG A 15 -1.21 18.35 -9.50
C ARG A 15 -2.17 18.60 -10.67
N LYS A 16 -1.88 19.57 -11.54
CA LYS A 16 -2.64 19.83 -12.77
C LYS A 16 -2.32 18.80 -13.86
N GLN A 17 -1.07 18.32 -13.91
CA GLN A 17 -0.63 17.35 -14.91
C GLN A 17 -1.09 15.92 -14.58
N THR A 18 -1.15 15.55 -13.30
CA THR A 18 -1.56 14.19 -12.92
C THR A 18 -3.05 13.97 -13.23
N PRO A 19 -3.40 12.91 -13.99
CA PRO A 19 -4.80 12.61 -14.28
C PRO A 19 -5.54 12.32 -12.96
N LYS A 20 -6.76 12.86 -12.83
CA LYS A 20 -7.57 12.65 -11.64
C LYS A 20 -8.22 11.26 -11.69
N VAL A 21 -7.55 10.27 -11.11
CA VAL A 21 -8.09 8.92 -10.99
C VAL A 21 -9.17 8.90 -9.89
N PRO A 22 -10.42 8.48 -10.19
CA PRO A 22 -11.47 8.37 -9.18
C PRO A 22 -11.15 7.24 -8.18
N GLN A 23 -11.67 7.37 -6.97
CA GLN A 23 -11.52 6.30 -5.97
C GLN A 23 -12.40 5.11 -6.35
N GLN A 24 -11.86 3.90 -6.20
CA GLN A 24 -12.63 2.67 -6.34
C GLN A 24 -13.71 2.59 -5.25
N GLN A 25 -14.90 2.09 -5.60
CA GLN A 25 -15.93 1.78 -4.64
C GLN A 25 -15.45 0.64 -3.72
N LYS A 26 -15.57 0.83 -2.40
CA LYS A 26 -15.12 -0.15 -1.39
C LYS A 26 -16.24 -0.40 -0.40
N LYS A 27 -16.32 -1.65 0.07
CA LYS A 27 -17.19 -2.01 1.19
C LYS A 27 -16.77 -1.23 2.45
N HIS A 28 -17.73 -1.01 3.35
CA HIS A 28 -17.47 -0.35 4.63
C HIS A 28 -16.37 -1.08 5.40
N LYS A 29 -15.45 -0.32 6.00
CA LYS A 29 -14.34 -0.89 6.79
C LYS A 29 -14.85 -1.32 8.16
N VAL A 30 -14.36 -2.44 8.67
CA VAL A 30 -14.57 -2.81 10.08
C VAL A 30 -13.80 -1.85 10.98
N CYS A 31 -14.38 -1.47 12.12
CA CYS A 31 -13.83 -0.46 13.04
C CYS A 31 -13.74 -0.98 14.49
N GLY A 32 -12.85 -0.40 15.28
CA GLY A 32 -12.72 -0.70 16.72
C GLY A 32 -12.22 -2.11 17.00
N ARG A 33 -12.85 -2.78 17.99
CA ARG A 33 -12.43 -4.10 18.46
C ARG A 33 -12.47 -5.18 17.38
N THR A 34 -13.44 -5.12 16.47
CA THR A 34 -13.53 -6.08 15.36
C THR A 34 -12.38 -5.93 14.37
N ALA A 35 -11.93 -4.70 14.11
CA ALA A 35 -10.74 -4.43 13.29
C ALA A 35 -9.46 -4.99 13.93
N LEU A 36 -9.30 -4.82 15.25
CA LEU A 36 -8.17 -5.38 15.99
C LEU A 36 -8.16 -6.92 15.95
N ARG A 37 -9.32 -7.57 16.06
CA ARG A 37 -9.43 -9.03 15.90
C ARG A 37 -9.01 -9.47 14.49
N VAL A 38 -9.45 -8.78 13.45
CA VAL A 38 -9.06 -9.08 12.07
C VAL A 38 -7.55 -8.90 11.88
N GLN A 39 -6.95 -7.86 12.48
CA GLN A 39 -5.51 -7.64 12.44
C GLN A 39 -4.74 -8.76 13.16
N PHE A 40 -5.16 -9.13 14.37
CA PHE A 40 -4.52 -10.20 15.14
C PHE A 40 -4.50 -11.52 14.36
N ASN A 41 -5.67 -11.91 13.82
CA ASN A 41 -5.78 -13.14 13.03
C ASN A 41 -4.88 -13.13 11.79
N LYS A 42 -4.76 -11.97 11.11
CA LYS A 42 -3.90 -11.82 9.91
C LYS A 42 -2.41 -11.78 10.23
N VAL A 43 -2.03 -11.29 11.41
CA VAL A 43 -0.61 -11.07 11.74
C VAL A 43 0.00 -12.25 12.47
N PHE A 44 -0.74 -12.84 13.41
CA PHE A 44 -0.18 -13.81 14.36
C PHE A 44 -0.74 -15.22 14.22
N VAL A 45 -1.96 -15.37 13.71
CA VAL A 45 -2.61 -16.69 13.61
C VAL A 45 -2.42 -17.32 12.23
N SER A 46 -2.42 -16.51 11.17
CA SER A 46 -2.23 -17.01 9.81
C SER A 46 -0.75 -17.04 9.41
N ASP A 47 -0.31 -18.13 8.78
CA ASP A 47 1.06 -18.28 8.26
C ASP A 47 1.37 -17.42 7.03
N GLN A 48 0.42 -16.61 6.56
CA GLN A 48 0.52 -15.76 5.36
C GLN A 48 1.57 -14.63 5.43
N LEU A 49 2.23 -14.46 6.57
CA LEU A 49 3.31 -13.51 6.79
C LEU A 49 4.63 -14.19 7.14
N THR A 50 4.63 -15.51 7.22
CA THR A 50 5.78 -16.29 7.64
C THR A 50 6.37 -16.96 6.42
N ILE A 51 7.54 -16.51 5.99
CA ILE A 51 8.27 -17.09 4.86
C ILE A 51 9.51 -17.75 5.45
N ASN A 52 9.66 -19.06 5.22
CA ASN A 52 10.81 -19.83 5.73
C ASN A 52 11.05 -19.64 7.24
N GLY A 53 9.98 -19.59 8.03
CA GLY A 53 10.04 -19.43 9.49
C GLY A 53 10.35 -18.01 10.00
N LYS A 54 10.50 -17.02 9.12
CA LYS A 54 10.69 -15.61 9.48
C LYS A 54 9.41 -14.83 9.28
N HIS A 55 9.06 -13.98 10.23
CA HIS A 55 7.92 -13.07 10.11
C HIS A 55 8.28 -11.83 9.28
N TYR A 56 7.48 -11.57 8.26
CA TYR A 56 7.65 -10.44 7.35
C TYR A 56 6.57 -9.37 7.54
N GLY A 57 6.89 -8.15 7.12
CA GLY A 57 5.92 -7.06 7.07
C GLY A 57 4.77 -7.38 6.10
N PRO A 58 3.52 -7.01 6.43
CA PRO A 58 2.33 -7.39 5.67
C PRO A 58 2.21 -6.81 4.25
N ASN A 59 3.04 -5.80 3.94
CA ASN A 59 3.15 -5.17 2.63
C ASN A 59 4.59 -5.23 2.09
N SER A 60 5.41 -6.17 2.58
CA SER A 60 6.75 -6.43 2.03
C SER A 60 6.64 -6.98 0.60
N PHE A 61 7.68 -6.77 -0.20
CA PHE A 61 7.71 -7.20 -1.60
C PHE A 61 7.59 -8.72 -1.72
N GLU A 62 8.35 -9.47 -0.92
CA GLU A 62 8.34 -10.94 -0.87
C GLU A 62 6.93 -11.48 -0.56
N VAL A 63 6.27 -10.96 0.49
CA VAL A 63 4.89 -11.35 0.83
C VAL A 63 3.89 -11.02 -0.28
N ARG A 64 4.13 -9.95 -1.05
CA ARG A 64 3.26 -9.58 -2.19
C ARG A 64 3.47 -10.49 -3.40
N GLN A 65 4.70 -10.96 -3.63
CA GLN A 65 5.00 -11.97 -4.65
C GLN A 65 4.35 -13.30 -4.31
N GLU A 66 4.49 -13.79 -3.07
CA GLU A 66 3.84 -15.05 -2.65
C GLU A 66 2.32 -15.00 -2.73
N ARG A 67 1.72 -13.83 -2.52
CA ARG A 67 0.27 -13.62 -2.67
C ARG A 67 -0.19 -13.48 -4.12
N GLY A 68 0.71 -13.57 -5.10
CA GLY A 68 0.41 -13.39 -6.52
C GLY A 68 -0.08 -11.98 -6.88
N LEU A 69 0.25 -10.98 -6.05
CA LEU A 69 -0.16 -9.58 -6.27
C LEU A 69 0.82 -8.81 -7.16
N ILE A 70 1.98 -9.40 -7.42
CA ILE A 70 3.04 -8.87 -8.27
C ILE A 70 3.41 -10.02 -9.22
N ALA A 71 3.36 -9.77 -10.53
CA ALA A 71 3.99 -10.67 -11.50
C ALA A 71 5.51 -10.48 -11.39
N GLU A 72 6.29 -11.57 -11.57
CA GLU A 72 7.76 -11.59 -11.45
C GLU A 72 8.46 -10.32 -11.97
#